data_AF-W6PSM0-F1
#
_entry.id   AF-W6PSM0-F1
#
_cell.length_a   1.000
_cell.length_b   1.000
_cell.length_c   1.000
_cell.angle_alpha   90.00
_cell.angle_beta   90.00
_cell.angle_gamma   90.00
#
_symmetry.space_group_name_H-M   'P 1'
#
loop_
_entity.id
_entity.type
_entity.pdbx_description
1 polymer ?
#
loop_
_entity_poly.entity_id
_entity_poly.type
_entity_poly.pdbx_seq_one_letter_code
_entity_poly.pdbx_strand_id
1 'polypeptide(L)'
;MVLQRNAIIKIWGEAQNGSLVEVRFAGQLRKVKAIQGKWQVTLKTGEAGGPYKLDIINGNNKVSFQDVLIGDVWLAGGQSNMEFALRRVKDAQKEISSADYPQIRYYKVPRKFYPEHEVSKASWRVCSPQTAPEFSAIAYYFSRNIHKELNIPIGIIQTPVGGTTVEA
;
A
#
# COMPACT_ATOMS: atom_id res chain seq x y z
N MET A 1 5.88 -0.88 -0.48
CA MET A 1 4.60 -0.16 -0.23
C MET A 1 4.65 1.23 -0.84
N VAL A 2 3.53 1.94 -0.95
CA VAL A 2 3.47 3.34 -1.40
C VAL A 2 2.71 4.18 -0.36
N LEU A 3 3.26 5.35 -0.02
CA LEU A 3 2.64 6.35 0.85
C LEU A 3 2.25 7.58 0.02
N GLN A 4 1.14 8.22 0.36
CA GLN A 4 0.64 9.39 -0.36
C GLN A 4 1.66 10.54 -0.32
N ARG A 5 1.99 11.13 -1.47
CA ARG A 5 2.83 12.34 -1.58
C ARG A 5 2.09 13.58 -1.10
N ASN A 6 2.86 14.59 -0.67
CA ASN A 6 2.34 15.90 -0.24
C ASN A 6 1.22 15.82 0.80
N ALA A 7 1.36 14.89 1.76
CA ALA A 7 0.34 14.57 2.74
C ALA A 7 0.87 14.52 4.18
N ILE A 8 -0.05 14.61 5.12
CA ILE A 8 0.21 14.34 6.54
C ILE A 8 -0.19 12.89 6.82
N ILE A 9 0.79 12.03 7.08
CA ILE A 9 0.56 10.61 7.34
C ILE A 9 0.74 10.28 8.82
N LYS A 10 0.03 9.25 9.27
CA LYS A 10 0.13 8.72 10.63
C LYS A 10 0.81 7.35 10.58
N ILE A 11 1.84 7.17 11.39
CA ILE A 11 2.45 5.88 11.68
C ILE A 11 2.14 5.57 13.14
N TRP A 12 1.58 4.40 13.41
CA TRP A 12 1.10 4.03 14.73
C TRP A 12 1.32 2.55 14.97
N GLY A 13 1.21 2.15 16.23
CA GLY A 13 1.31 0.76 16.64
C GLY A 13 1.16 0.62 18.14
N GLU A 14 1.58 -0.55 18.62
CA GLU A 14 1.58 -0.89 20.04
C GLU A 14 3.02 -1.05 20.55
N ALA A 15 3.23 -0.75 21.83
CA ALA A 15 4.49 -0.95 22.54
C ALA A 15 4.24 -0.93 24.05
N GLN A 16 5.21 -1.37 24.85
CA GLN A 16 5.11 -1.33 26.30
C GLN A 16 4.80 0.09 26.80
N ASN A 17 3.82 0.23 27.70
CA ASN A 17 3.41 1.53 28.23
C ASN A 17 4.61 2.31 28.82
N GLY A 18 4.73 3.59 28.48
CA GLY A 18 5.83 4.46 28.88
C GLY A 18 7.13 4.31 28.09
N SER A 19 7.27 3.27 27.25
CA SER A 19 8.45 3.05 26.43
C SER A 19 8.57 4.08 25.31
N LEU A 20 9.80 4.44 24.94
CA LEU A 20 10.10 5.41 23.89
C LEU A 20 10.16 4.71 22.53
N VAL A 21 9.33 5.14 21.60
CA VAL A 21 9.32 4.69 20.21
C VAL A 21 9.91 5.80 19.34
N GLU A 22 10.85 5.43 18.49
CA GLU A 22 11.50 6.30 17.51
C GLU A 22 11.13 5.85 16.09
N VAL A 23 10.65 6.77 15.27
CA VAL A 23 10.30 6.54 13.87
C VAL A 23 11.21 7.39 12.99
N ARG A 24 11.89 6.75 12.05
CA ARG A 24 12.76 7.39 11.05
C ARG A 24 12.23 7.11 9.65
N PHE A 25 11.97 8.16 8.88
CA PHE A 25 11.47 8.03 7.52
C PHE A 25 11.76 9.28 6.69
N ALA A 26 12.30 9.10 5.48
CA ALA A 26 12.55 10.19 4.53
C ALA A 26 13.21 11.44 5.17
N GLY A 27 14.30 11.23 5.93
CA GLY A 27 15.04 12.29 6.63
C GLY A 27 14.37 12.83 7.91
N GLN A 28 13.13 12.44 8.20
CA GLN A 28 12.45 12.81 9.45
C GLN A 28 12.74 11.82 10.57
N LEU A 29 12.91 12.36 11.77
CA LEU A 29 12.98 11.60 13.01
C LEU A 29 11.89 12.12 13.96
N ARG A 30 11.09 11.19 14.50
CA ARG A 30 10.08 11.46 15.53
C ARG A 30 10.26 10.49 16.68
N LYS A 31 10.09 10.99 17.91
CA LYS A 31 10.09 10.18 19.13
C LYS A 31 8.77 10.39 19.86
N VAL A 32 8.18 9.32 20.38
CA VAL A 32 6.92 9.36 21.13
C VAL A 32 6.95 8.29 22.23
N LYS A 33 6.34 8.58 23.38
CA LYS A 33 6.13 7.54 24.40
C LYS A 33 4.82 6.81 24.13
N ALA A 34 4.81 5.49 24.31
CA ALA A 34 3.57 4.74 24.30
C ALA A 34 2.71 5.09 25.52
N ILE A 35 1.43 5.36 25.31
CA ILE A 35 0.44 5.67 26.35
C ILE A 35 -0.66 4.62 26.24
N GLN A 36 -0.97 3.95 27.36
CA GLN A 36 -1.93 2.84 27.40
C GLN A 36 -1.62 1.76 26.34
N GLY A 37 -0.34 1.46 26.15
CA GLY A 37 0.13 0.45 25.20
C GLY A 37 0.15 0.90 23.73
N LYS A 38 -0.31 2.11 23.41
CA LYS A 38 -0.43 2.62 22.03
C LYS A 38 0.48 3.81 21.78
N TRP A 39 0.94 3.96 20.54
CA TRP A 39 1.72 5.11 20.12
C TRP A 39 1.35 5.54 18.70
N GLN A 40 1.55 6.82 18.40
CA GLN A 40 1.35 7.39 17.07
C GLN A 40 2.32 8.55 16.85
N VAL A 41 2.87 8.65 15.65
CA VAL A 41 3.58 9.82 15.16
C VAL A 41 2.94 10.33 13.88
N THR A 42 3.04 11.64 13.68
CA THR A 42 2.63 12.29 12.45
C THR A 42 3.88 12.70 11.66
N LEU A 43 3.92 12.38 10.38
CA LEU A 43 4.99 12.71 9.44
C LEU A 43 4.40 13.45 8.25
N LYS A 44 5.20 14.33 7.62
CA LYS A 44 4.83 14.98 6.36
C LYS A 44 5.56 14.28 5.21
N THR A 45 4.85 13.79 4.22
CA THR A 45 5.46 13.32 2.97
C THR A 45 5.64 14.51 2.03
N GLY A 46 6.75 14.51 1.28
CA GLY A 46 7.02 15.52 0.26
C GLY A 46 6.63 15.02 -1.13
N GLU A 47 7.36 15.49 -2.13
CA GLU A 47 7.23 15.08 -3.52
C GLU A 47 7.44 13.57 -3.73
N ALA A 48 6.95 13.10 -4.88
CA ALA A 48 7.10 11.71 -5.30
C ALA A 48 8.56 11.25 -5.33
N GLY A 49 8.83 10.00 -4.93
CA GLY A 49 10.17 9.43 -5.00
C GLY A 49 10.37 8.19 -4.13
N GLY A 50 11.65 7.90 -3.87
CA GLY A 50 12.11 6.69 -3.18
C GLY A 50 12.97 5.82 -4.09
N PRO A 51 13.31 4.59 -3.66
CA PRO A 51 12.87 3.95 -2.42
C PRO A 51 13.47 4.57 -1.15
N TYR A 52 12.64 4.71 -0.12
CA TYR A 52 13.04 5.09 1.22
C TYR A 52 13.04 3.88 2.17
N LYS A 53 13.68 4.07 3.32
CA LYS A 53 13.62 3.16 4.46
C LYS A 53 12.77 3.77 5.58
N LEU A 54 11.82 3.00 6.11
CA LEU A 54 11.05 3.33 7.30
C LEU A 54 11.53 2.44 8.45
N ASP A 55 12.13 3.03 9.46
CA ASP A 55 12.56 2.35 10.68
C ASP A 55 11.68 2.74 11.86
N ILE A 56 11.21 1.77 12.63
CA ILE A 56 10.50 1.92 13.90
C ILE A 56 11.33 1.21 14.97
N ILE A 57 11.77 1.94 15.99
CA ILE A 57 12.73 1.47 16.99
C ILE A 57 12.15 1.68 18.39
N ASN A 58 12.20 0.66 19.24
CA ASN A 58 11.79 0.72 20.65
C ASN A 58 12.82 -0.04 21.50
N GLY A 59 13.78 0.69 22.07
CA GLY A 59 14.95 0.09 22.73
C GLY A 59 15.77 -0.74 21.74
N ASN A 60 15.96 -2.03 22.04
CA ASN A 60 16.69 -2.97 21.18
C ASN A 60 15.81 -3.58 20.07
N ASN A 61 14.49 -3.36 20.11
CA ASN A 61 13.58 -3.86 19.08
C ASN A 61 13.55 -2.90 17.90
N LYS A 62 13.62 -3.46 16.68
CA LYS A 62 13.59 -2.70 15.43
C LYS A 62 12.73 -3.40 14.39
N VAL A 63 11.79 -2.64 13.81
CA VAL A 63 11.04 -3.03 12.61
C VAL A 63 11.46 -2.12 11.48
N SER A 64 11.85 -2.71 10.35
CA SER A 64 12.29 -1.99 9.15
C SER A 64 11.44 -2.37 7.96
N PHE A 65 10.88 -1.35 7.30
CA PHE A 65 10.31 -1.49 5.97
C PHE A 65 11.30 -0.91 4.97
N GLN A 66 11.81 -1.79 4.12
CA GLN A 66 12.61 -1.40 2.98
C GLN A 66 11.68 -1.05 1.82
N ASP A 67 12.23 -0.33 0.84
CA ASP A 67 11.56 -0.13 -0.44
C ASP A 67 10.17 0.55 -0.28
N VAL A 68 10.14 1.65 0.46
CA VAL A 68 8.94 2.48 0.67
C VAL A 68 8.94 3.62 -0.35
N LEU A 69 7.92 3.69 -1.20
CA LEU A 69 7.77 4.79 -2.18
C LEU A 69 6.85 5.88 -1.62
N ILE A 70 7.07 7.10 -2.08
CA ILE A 70 6.14 8.22 -1.94
C ILE A 70 5.57 8.53 -3.33
N GLY A 71 4.25 8.57 -3.46
CA GLY A 71 3.56 8.75 -4.73
C GLY A 71 2.05 8.90 -4.55
N ASP A 72 1.27 8.69 -5.60
CA ASP A 72 -0.20 8.77 -5.49
C ASP A 72 -0.80 7.41 -5.11
N VAL A 73 -1.67 7.41 -4.10
CA VAL A 73 -2.33 6.21 -3.59
C VAL A 73 -3.81 6.27 -3.90
N TRP A 74 -4.30 5.27 -4.64
CA TRP A 74 -5.68 5.17 -5.08
C TRP A 74 -6.38 3.97 -4.46
N LEU A 75 -7.67 4.15 -4.15
CA LEU A 75 -8.55 3.07 -3.71
C LEU A 75 -9.33 2.52 -4.92
N ALA A 76 -9.08 1.27 -5.26
CA ALA A 76 -9.82 0.51 -6.27
C ALA A 76 -10.93 -0.31 -5.60
N GLY A 77 -12.03 0.36 -5.28
CA GLY A 77 -13.28 -0.26 -4.80
C GLY A 77 -14.22 -0.66 -5.93
N GLY A 78 -15.15 -1.57 -5.65
CA GLY A 78 -16.18 -1.99 -6.59
C GLY A 78 -16.52 -3.47 -6.47
N GLN A 79 -17.14 -4.01 -7.52
CA GLN A 79 -17.63 -5.39 -7.55
C GLN A 79 -16.83 -6.29 -8.50
N SER A 80 -17.49 -7.22 -9.20
CA SER A 80 -16.89 -8.24 -10.05
C SER A 80 -16.03 -7.67 -11.16
N ASN A 81 -16.42 -6.53 -11.76
CA ASN A 81 -15.63 -5.86 -12.79
C ASN A 81 -14.32 -5.27 -12.23
N MET A 82 -14.35 -4.69 -11.03
CA MET A 82 -13.13 -4.22 -10.38
C MET A 82 -12.29 -5.39 -9.84
N GLU A 83 -12.91 -6.51 -9.49
CA GLU A 83 -12.20 -7.74 -9.11
C GLU A 83 -11.54 -8.43 -10.31
N PHE A 84 -12.04 -8.19 -11.52
CA PHE A 84 -11.66 -8.93 -12.72
C PHE A 84 -10.14 -8.93 -12.91
N ALA A 85 -9.55 -10.11 -12.78
CA ALA A 85 -8.10 -10.27 -12.75
C ALA A 85 -7.46 -10.06 -14.13
N LEU A 86 -6.28 -9.47 -14.18
CA LEU A 86 -5.54 -9.20 -15.43
C LEU A 86 -5.32 -10.48 -16.24
N ARG A 87 -5.09 -11.63 -15.61
CA ARG A 87 -4.95 -12.92 -16.30
C ARG A 87 -6.17 -13.38 -17.11
N ARG A 88 -7.33 -12.74 -16.92
CA ARG A 88 -8.59 -13.09 -17.59
C ARG A 88 -8.94 -12.15 -18.75
N VAL A 89 -8.13 -11.12 -19.02
CA VAL A 89 -8.35 -10.24 -20.17
C VAL A 89 -7.98 -10.95 -21.47
N LYS A 90 -8.53 -10.48 -22.60
CA LYS A 90 -8.31 -11.08 -23.93
C LYS A 90 -6.82 -11.23 -24.28
N ASP A 91 -6.01 -10.20 -24.00
CA ASP A 91 -4.58 -10.14 -24.32
C ASP A 91 -3.67 -10.39 -23.09
N ALA A 92 -4.13 -11.21 -22.13
CA ALA A 92 -3.48 -11.39 -20.83
C ALA A 92 -1.99 -11.71 -20.90
N GLN A 93 -1.56 -12.60 -21.80
CA GLN A 93 -0.15 -12.99 -21.91
C GLN A 93 0.75 -11.81 -22.28
N LYS A 94 0.33 -10.99 -23.24
CA LYS A 94 1.05 -9.78 -23.66
C LYS A 94 1.12 -8.78 -22.52
N GLU A 95 -0.02 -8.54 -21.87
CA GLU A 95 -0.08 -7.55 -20.79
C GLU A 95 0.75 -7.97 -19.58
N ILE A 96 0.63 -9.21 -19.14
CA ILE A 96 1.40 -9.76 -18.00
C ILE A 96 2.90 -9.75 -18.30
N SER A 97 3.34 -10.20 -19.48
CA SER A 97 4.78 -10.21 -19.81
C SER A 97 5.38 -8.80 -19.87
N SER A 98 4.58 -7.79 -20.20
CA SER A 98 4.99 -6.38 -20.22
C SER A 98 4.81 -5.65 -18.88
N ALA A 99 4.22 -6.30 -17.87
CA ALA A 99 3.87 -5.70 -16.60
C ALA A 99 5.07 -5.57 -15.65
N ASP A 100 6.14 -4.92 -16.10
CA ASP A 100 7.36 -4.66 -15.32
C ASP A 100 7.43 -3.19 -14.91
N TYR A 101 6.71 -2.86 -13.83
CA TYR A 101 6.59 -1.49 -13.31
C TYR A 101 6.94 -1.47 -11.83
N PRO A 102 8.23 -1.42 -11.45
CA PRO A 102 8.65 -1.49 -10.04
C PRO A 102 8.14 -0.32 -9.18
N GLN A 103 7.76 0.79 -9.81
CA GLN A 103 7.18 1.97 -9.16
C GLN A 103 5.67 1.89 -8.99
N ILE A 104 5.02 0.86 -9.56
CA ILE A 104 3.61 0.56 -9.33
C ILE A 104 3.51 -0.58 -8.32
N ARG A 105 2.69 -0.39 -7.29
CA ARG A 105 2.41 -1.44 -6.30
C ARG A 105 0.94 -1.55 -6.05
N TYR A 106 0.50 -2.75 -5.70
CA TYR A 106 -0.87 -2.98 -5.30
C TYR A 106 -0.95 -3.75 -3.98
N TYR A 107 -1.98 -3.46 -3.20
CA TYR A 107 -2.33 -4.17 -1.99
C TYR A 107 -3.73 -4.74 -2.19
N LYS A 108 -3.84 -6.06 -2.30
CA LYS A 108 -5.13 -6.74 -2.40
C LYS A 108 -5.64 -7.03 -0.99
N VAL A 109 -6.65 -6.31 -0.56
CA VAL A 109 -7.27 -6.53 0.75
C VAL A 109 -7.96 -7.91 0.70
N PRO A 110 -7.60 -8.84 1.61
CA PRO A 110 -8.23 -10.15 1.61
C PRO A 110 -9.70 -10.03 1.99
N ARG A 111 -10.54 -10.89 1.39
CA ARG A 111 -11.96 -10.95 1.73
C ARG A 111 -12.15 -11.47 3.14
N LYS A 112 -12.89 -10.73 3.95
CA LYS A 112 -13.47 -11.22 5.20
C LYS A 112 -14.95 -10.90 5.19
N PHE A 113 -15.77 -11.91 5.49
CA PHE A 113 -17.23 -11.81 5.53
C PHE A 113 -17.77 -11.60 6.96
N TYR A 114 -16.87 -11.47 7.95
CA TYR A 114 -17.23 -11.27 9.36
C TYR A 114 -16.44 -10.10 9.96
N PRO A 115 -17.03 -9.33 10.89
CA PRO A 115 -16.38 -8.20 11.54
C PRO A 115 -15.39 -8.72 12.58
N GLU A 116 -14.16 -8.99 12.16
CA GLU A 116 -13.03 -9.10 13.08
C GLU A 116 -12.17 -7.86 12.95
N HIS A 117 -11.63 -7.39 14.07
CA HIS A 117 -10.78 -6.19 14.12
C HIS A 117 -9.38 -6.39 13.51
N GLU A 118 -9.03 -7.61 13.08
CA GLU A 118 -7.73 -7.90 12.48
C GLU A 118 -7.80 -7.97 10.95
N VAL A 119 -7.06 -7.07 10.29
CA VAL A 119 -6.82 -7.13 8.85
C VAL A 119 -5.97 -8.38 8.58
N SER A 120 -6.48 -9.29 7.76
CA SER A 120 -5.79 -10.52 7.34
C SER A 120 -4.43 -10.20 6.72
N LYS A 121 -3.45 -11.07 6.97
CA LYS A 121 -2.06 -10.91 6.49
C LYS A 121 -2.04 -10.79 4.96
N ALA A 122 -1.90 -9.57 4.47
CA ALA A 122 -1.59 -9.25 3.08
C ALA A 122 -0.42 -8.26 3.04
N SER A 123 0.19 -8.15 1.88
CA SER A 123 1.34 -7.29 1.66
C SER A 123 1.20 -6.55 0.34
N TRP A 124 1.89 -5.40 0.27
CA TRP A 124 2.08 -4.69 -0.98
C TRP A 124 2.89 -5.56 -1.93
N ARG A 125 2.42 -5.71 -3.16
CA ARG A 125 3.08 -6.41 -4.25
C ARG A 125 3.57 -5.41 -5.29
N VAL A 126 4.80 -5.58 -5.73
CA VAL A 126 5.36 -4.86 -6.89
C VAL A 126 4.60 -5.31 -8.14
N CYS A 127 4.32 -4.42 -9.09
CA CYS A 127 3.79 -4.80 -10.39
C CYS A 127 4.92 -5.41 -11.23
N SER A 128 4.89 -6.74 -11.37
CA SER A 128 5.85 -7.55 -12.10
C SER A 128 5.09 -8.62 -12.89
N PRO A 129 5.67 -9.25 -13.93
CA PRO A 129 5.03 -10.36 -14.62
C PRO A 129 4.58 -11.51 -13.70
N GLN A 130 5.25 -11.69 -12.56
CA GLN A 130 4.94 -12.74 -11.58
C GLN A 130 3.72 -12.42 -10.71
N THR A 131 3.45 -11.14 -10.46
CA THR A 131 2.40 -10.67 -9.53
C THR A 131 1.19 -10.09 -10.27
N ALA A 132 1.42 -9.46 -11.42
CA ALA A 132 0.40 -8.84 -12.26
C ALA A 132 -0.80 -9.74 -12.62
N PRO A 133 -0.69 -11.08 -12.76
CA PRO A 133 -1.84 -11.94 -13.05
C PRO A 133 -3.04 -11.76 -12.10
N GLU A 134 -2.77 -11.46 -10.82
CA GLU A 134 -3.79 -11.29 -9.76
C GLU A 134 -4.21 -9.84 -9.51
N PHE A 135 -3.61 -8.89 -10.23
CA PHE A 135 -3.97 -7.49 -10.18
C PHE A 135 -5.32 -7.29 -10.90
N SER A 136 -6.15 -6.35 -10.44
CA SER A 136 -7.37 -5.96 -11.16
C SER A 136 -6.97 -5.41 -12.52
N ALA A 137 -7.61 -5.88 -13.58
CA ALA A 137 -7.36 -5.40 -14.93
C ALA A 137 -7.58 -3.88 -15.02
N ILE A 138 -8.71 -3.39 -14.50
CA ILE A 138 -9.05 -1.96 -14.52
C ILE A 138 -8.00 -1.16 -13.74
N ALA A 139 -7.65 -1.59 -12.54
CA ALA A 139 -6.68 -0.86 -11.72
C ALA A 139 -5.25 -0.92 -12.28
N TYR A 140 -4.87 -2.03 -12.92
CA TYR A 140 -3.60 -2.16 -13.63
C TYR A 140 -3.52 -1.17 -14.79
N TYR A 141 -4.52 -1.13 -15.69
CA TYR A 141 -4.49 -0.20 -16.82
C TYR A 141 -4.50 1.25 -16.36
N PHE A 142 -5.31 1.58 -15.36
CA PHE A 142 -5.34 2.90 -14.74
C PHE A 142 -3.95 3.29 -14.19
N SER A 143 -3.39 2.47 -13.30
CA SER A 143 -2.09 2.77 -12.67
C SER A 143 -0.96 2.85 -13.68
N ARG A 144 -0.93 1.96 -14.68
CA ARG A 144 0.04 1.98 -15.78
C ARG A 144 -0.02 3.28 -16.57
N ASN A 145 -1.21 3.71 -16.95
CA ASN A 145 -1.38 4.89 -17.78
C ASN A 145 -1.01 6.17 -17.00
N ILE A 146 -1.51 6.31 -15.77
CA ILE A 146 -1.17 7.46 -14.91
C ILE A 146 0.33 7.48 -14.58
N HIS A 147 0.94 6.32 -14.31
CA HIS A 147 2.39 6.25 -14.08
C HIS A 147 3.19 6.70 -15.32
N LYS A 148 2.79 6.30 -16.53
CA LYS A 148 3.44 6.73 -17.78
C LYS A 148 3.31 8.22 -18.03
N GLU A 149 2.16 8.81 -17.69
CA GLU A 149 1.89 10.23 -17.91
C GLU A 149 2.61 11.11 -16.89
N LEU A 150 2.56 10.74 -15.61
CA LEU A 150 3.08 11.57 -14.51
C LEU A 150 4.51 11.22 -14.09
N ASN A 151 5.00 10.03 -14.46
CA ASN A 151 6.30 9.49 -14.07
C ASN A 151 6.56 9.49 -12.55
N ILE A 152 5.53 9.14 -11.77
CA ILE A 152 5.59 9.05 -10.30
C ILE A 152 5.18 7.66 -9.80
N PRO A 153 5.58 7.23 -8.59
CA PRO A 153 5.09 5.99 -8.00
C PRO A 153 3.56 5.97 -7.83
N ILE A 154 2.95 4.82 -8.10
CA ILE A 154 1.49 4.63 -7.95
C ILE A 154 1.22 3.45 -7.02
N GLY A 155 0.45 3.69 -5.97
CA GLY A 155 -0.06 2.66 -5.07
C GLY A 155 -1.55 2.41 -5.30
N ILE A 156 -1.95 1.16 -5.50
CA ILE A 156 -3.36 0.78 -5.56
C ILE A 156 -3.74 -0.06 -4.34
N ILE A 157 -4.71 0.38 -3.56
CA ILE A 157 -5.37 -0.44 -2.56
C ILE A 157 -6.61 -1.05 -3.22
N GLN A 158 -6.65 -2.36 -3.37
CA GLN A 158 -7.76 -3.06 -4.01
C GLN A 158 -8.69 -3.67 -2.97
N THR A 159 -9.93 -3.21 -2.95
CA THR A 159 -10.99 -3.71 -2.08
C THR A 159 -12.25 -4.19 -2.83
N PRO A 160 -12.16 -4.92 -3.97
CA PRO A 160 -13.35 -5.31 -4.71
C PRO A 160 -14.05 -6.55 -4.13
N VAL A 161 -15.37 -6.48 -4.04
CA VAL A 161 -16.22 -7.60 -3.59
C VAL A 161 -17.30 -7.88 -4.65
N GLY A 162 -17.07 -8.89 -5.49
CA GLY A 162 -18.04 -9.32 -6.50
C GLY A 162 -19.36 -9.77 -5.87
N GLY A 163 -20.47 -9.45 -6.54
CA GLY A 163 -21.81 -9.86 -6.10
C GLY A 163 -22.36 -9.09 -4.90
N THR A 164 -21.72 -7.98 -4.49
CA THR A 164 -22.32 -7.07 -3.52
C THR A 164 -23.42 -6.25 -4.19
N THR A 165 -24.52 -5.98 -3.49
CA THR A 165 -25.53 -5.01 -3.95
C THR A 165 -25.07 -3.60 -3.61
N VAL A 166 -25.39 -2.62 -4.45
CA VAL A 166 -25.27 -1.18 -4.09
C VAL A 166 -26.47 -0.74 -3.26
N GLU A 167 -27.62 -1.39 -3.47
CA GLU A 167 -28.83 -1.20 -2.68
C GLU A 167 -28.76 -1.95 -1.34
N ALA A 168 -29.35 -1.32 -0.33
CA ALA A 168 -29.50 -1.82 1.04
C ALA A 168 -30.87 -2.45 1.24
#